data_AF-A0A4S0UIX0-F1
#
_entry.id   AF-A0A4S0UIX0-F1
#
_cell.length_a   1.000
_cell.length_b   1.000
_cell.length_c   1.000
_cell.angle_alpha   90.00
_cell.angle_beta   90.00
_cell.angle_gamma   90.00
#
_symmetry.space_group_name_H-M   'P 1'
#
loop_
_entity.id
_entity.type
_entity.pdbx_description
1 polymer ?
#
loop_
_entity_poly.entity_id
_entity_poly.type
_entity_poly.pdbx_seq_one_letter_code
_entity_poly.pdbx_strand_id
1 'polypeptide(L)'
;MRLLSFDYGQRHKKELDYARRCAMRLGVPHDDVDITAVGRLLSGSALTGGGPVPEGHYAEDTMRVTVVPNRNAIMLAIAFGVAAAEQADAVAAA
;
A
#
# COMPACT_ATOMS: atom_id res chain seq x y z
N MET A 1 -4.17 9.38 17.94
CA MET A 1 -3.98 9.42 16.47
C MET A 1 -2.74 8.60 16.15
N ARG A 2 -2.84 7.68 15.19
CA ARG A 2 -1.75 6.83 14.70
C ARG A 2 -1.77 6.85 13.18
N LEU A 3 -0.60 6.75 12.57
CA LEU A 3 -0.45 6.60 11.13
C LEU A 3 -0.06 5.16 10.80
N LEU A 4 -0.69 4.59 9.79
CA LEU A 4 -0.35 3.28 9.27
C LEU A 4 0.15 3.44 7.83
N SER A 5 1.32 2.88 7.54
CA SER A 5 1.78 2.68 6.18
C SER A 5 1.75 1.19 5.85
N PHE A 6 1.48 0.83 4.59
CA PHE A 6 1.38 -0.58 4.19
C PHE A 6 2.50 -0.93 3.20
N ASP A 7 3.34 -1.90 3.57
CA ASP A 7 4.25 -2.56 2.62
C ASP A 7 3.52 -3.78 2.04
N TYR A 8 3.03 -3.67 0.81
CA TYR A 8 2.42 -4.77 0.06
C TYR A 8 3.36 -5.33 -1.01
N GLY A 9 4.66 -5.04 -0.91
CA GLY A 9 5.65 -5.45 -1.91
C GLY A 9 5.72 -4.52 -3.12
N GLN A 10 5.27 -3.27 -2.97
CA GLN A 10 5.41 -2.26 -4.02
C GLN A 10 6.88 -2.02 -4.40
N ARG A 11 7.12 -1.68 -5.68
CA ARG A 11 8.47 -1.41 -6.22
C ARG A 11 9.12 -0.19 -5.57
N HIS A 12 8.34 0.85 -5.25
CA HIS A 12 8.85 2.08 -4.67
C HIS A 12 8.66 2.09 -3.15
N LYS A 13 9.66 1.62 -2.40
CA LYS A 13 9.64 1.67 -0.92
C LYS A 13 9.95 3.04 -0.31
N LYS A 14 10.49 3.97 -1.10
CA LYS A 14 10.84 5.34 -0.65
C LYS A 14 9.66 6.09 -0.02
N GLU A 15 8.43 5.77 -0.43
CA GLU A 15 7.20 6.38 0.08
C GLU A 15 7.00 6.05 1.56
N LEU A 16 7.35 4.83 2.00
CA LEU A 16 7.31 4.43 3.41
C LEU A 16 8.31 5.24 4.24
N ASP A 17 9.51 5.48 3.69
CA ASP A 17 10.52 6.32 4.36
C ASP A 17 10.06 7.77 4.52
N TYR A 18 9.42 8.34 3.50
CA TYR A 18 8.86 9.68 3.58
C TYR A 18 7.69 9.75 4.57
N ALA A 19 6.81 8.74 4.59
CA ALA A 19 5.72 8.65 5.56
C ALA A 19 6.26 8.61 7.00
N ARG A 20 7.27 7.78 7.27
CA ARG A 20 7.96 7.73 8.57
C ARG A 20 8.54 9.08 8.97
N ARG A 21 9.24 9.76 8.05
CA ARG A 21 9.80 11.11 8.30
C ARG A 21 8.71 12.14 8.60
N CYS A 22 7.58 12.09 7.88
CA CYS A 22 6.44 12.96 8.15
C CYS A 22 5.85 12.69 9.53
N ALA A 23 5.65 11.43 9.90
CA ALA A 23 5.14 11.04 11.22
C ALA A 23 6.06 11.50 12.35
N MET A 24 7.38 11.29 12.19
CA MET A 24 8.39 11.78 13.15
C MET A 24 8.31 13.31 13.32
N ARG A 25 8.18 14.05 12.23
CA ARG A 25 8.08 15.53 12.27
C ARG A 25 6.78 16.00 12.91
N LEU A 26 5.71 15.21 12.83
CA LEU A 26 4.42 15.50 13.47
C LEU A 26 4.33 14.99 14.92
N GLY A 27 5.29 14.19 15.38
CA GLY A 27 5.26 13.57 16.71
C GLY A 27 4.15 12.53 16.89
N VAL A 28 3.71 11.89 15.80
CA VAL A 28 2.59 10.93 15.80
C VAL A 28 3.15 9.50 15.68
N PRO A 29 2.65 8.52 16.46
CA PRO A 29 3.00 7.11 16.29
C PRO A 29 2.77 6.63 14.86
N HIS A 30 3.72 5.89 14.31
CA HIS A 30 3.68 5.38 12.94
C HIS A 30 4.16 3.94 12.88
N ASP A 31 3.35 3.08 12.28
CA ASP A 31 3.63 1.68 12.07
C ASP A 31 3.67 1.36 10.57
N ASP A 32 4.71 0.64 10.15
CA ASP A 32 4.76 0.00 8.84
C ASP A 32 4.18 -1.41 8.96
N VAL A 33 3.01 -1.61 8.35
CA VAL A 33 2.30 -2.88 8.31
C VAL A 33 2.79 -3.69 7.10
N ASP A 34 3.51 -4.78 7.35
CA ASP A 34 3.93 -5.73 6.31
C ASP A 34 2.75 -6.63 5.90
N ILE A 35 2.29 -6.43 4.66
CA ILE A 35 1.31 -7.28 3.97
C ILE A 35 1.88 -7.81 2.65
N THR A 36 3.20 -7.97 2.55
CA THR A 36 3.88 -8.44 1.34
C THR A 36 3.38 -9.83 0.91
N ALA A 37 3.04 -10.70 1.86
CA ALA A 37 2.45 -12.01 1.58
C ALA A 37 1.11 -11.90 0.85
N VAL A 38 0.24 -10.97 1.27
CA VAL A 38 -1.03 -10.67 0.59
C VAL A 38 -0.77 -10.03 -0.77
N GLY A 39 0.15 -9.06 -0.82
CA GLY A 39 0.55 -8.40 -2.06
C GLY A 39 1.04 -9.36 -3.15
N ARG A 40 1.77 -10.43 -2.78
CA ARG A 40 2.19 -11.50 -3.71
C ARG A 40 0.99 -12.23 -4.34
N LEU A 41 -0.08 -12.46 -3.57
CA LEU A 41 -1.30 -13.09 -4.07
C LEU A 41 -2.08 -12.17 -5.02
N LEU A 42 -2.07 -10.86 -4.76
CA LEU A 42 -2.75 -9.87 -5.60
C LEU A 42 -1.97 -9.53 -6.88
N SER A 43 -0.65 -9.69 -6.86
CA SER A 43 0.26 -9.41 -7.98
C SER A 43 0.34 -10.55 -9.00
N GLY A 44 -0.31 -11.68 -8.70
CA GLY A 44 -0.32 -12.92 -9.49
C GLY A 44 -0.99 -12.84 -10.86
N SER A 45 -1.47 -11.67 -11.30
CA SER A 45 -2.02 -11.48 -12.65
C SER A 45 -1.13 -10.67 -13.60
N ALA A 46 -0.05 -10.01 -13.13
CA ALA A 46 0.75 -9.12 -13.98
C ALA A 46 2.23 -8.95 -13.62
N LEU A 47 2.68 -9.21 -12.38
CA LEU A 47 4.03 -8.87 -11.92
C LEU A 47 4.89 -10.08 -11.48
N THR A 48 4.35 -11.29 -11.58
CA THR A 48 5.10 -12.55 -11.37
C THR A 48 5.56 -13.21 -12.68
N GLY A 49 5.16 -12.68 -13.84
CA GLY A 49 5.78 -13.02 -15.11
C GLY A 49 7.04 -12.19 -15.29
N GLY A 50 8.21 -12.83 -15.31
CA GLY A 50 9.52 -12.20 -15.54
C GLY A 50 9.70 -11.65 -16.97
N GLY A 51 8.72 -10.90 -17.48
CA GLY A 51 8.78 -10.21 -18.76
C GLY A 51 9.36 -8.79 -18.62
N PRO A 52 10.03 -8.27 -19.65
CA PRO A 52 10.61 -6.94 -19.63
C PRO A 52 9.53 -5.86 -19.44
N VAL A 53 9.87 -4.81 -18.68
CA VAL A 53 9.03 -3.62 -18.51
C VAL A 53 8.93 -2.92 -19.87
N PRO A 54 7.74 -2.76 -20.47
CA PRO A 54 7.59 -2.11 -21.77
C PRO A 54 8.03 -0.64 -21.68
N GLU A 55 9.01 -0.26 -22.51
CA GLU A 55 9.33 1.14 -22.72
C GLU A 55 8.22 1.78 -23.57
N GLY A 56 7.53 2.73 -22.95
CA GLY A 56 6.71 3.78 -23.55
C GLY A 56 6.00 3.47 -24.87
N HIS A 57 4.72 3.10 -24.78
CA HIS A 57 3.65 3.69 -25.60
C HIS A 57 2.36 3.71 -24.79
N TYR A 58 1.89 4.92 -24.45
CA TYR A 58 0.67 5.17 -23.67
C TYR A 58 -0.57 4.80 -24.50
N ALA A 59 -0.99 3.54 -24.42
CA ALA A 59 -2.30 3.07 -24.89
C ALA A 59 -3.08 2.54 -23.67
N GLU A 60 -4.38 2.85 -23.60
CA GLU A 60 -5.29 2.60 -22.46
C GLU A 60 -5.23 1.17 -21.91
N ASP A 61 -4.89 0.18 -22.74
CA ASP A 61 -4.80 -1.23 -22.35
C ASP A 61 -3.62 -1.54 -21.42
N THR A 62 -2.54 -0.75 -21.44
CA THR A 62 -1.36 -0.98 -20.59
C THR A 62 -1.57 -0.48 -19.15
N MET A 63 -2.57 0.40 -18.91
CA MET A 63 -2.90 0.88 -17.56
C MET A 63 -3.52 -0.20 -16.67
N ARG A 64 -4.11 -1.27 -17.23
CA ARG A 64 -4.70 -2.37 -16.44
C ARG A 64 -3.68 -3.31 -15.81
N VAL A 65 -2.44 -3.30 -16.29
CA VAL A 65 -1.40 -4.27 -15.86
C VAL A 65 -0.69 -3.82 -14.58
N THR A 66 -0.71 -2.53 -14.24
CA THR A 66 -0.01 -1.99 -13.05
C THR A 66 -0.91 -1.77 -11.84
N VAL A 67 -2.22 -1.98 -11.96
CA VAL A 67 -3.18 -1.76 -10.87
C VAL A 67 -3.39 -3.05 -10.11
N VAL A 68 -2.85 -3.10 -8.88
CA VAL A 68 -3.19 -4.15 -7.93
C VAL A 68 -4.68 -4.08 -7.63
N PRO A 69 -5.48 -5.11 -7.97
CA PRO A 69 -6.92 -5.07 -7.78
C PRO A 69 -7.24 -4.93 -6.29
N ASN A 70 -8.09 -3.95 -5.98
CA ASN A 70 -8.68 -3.75 -4.66
C ASN A 70 -7.70 -3.57 -3.47
N ARG A 71 -6.46 -3.11 -3.70
CA ARG A 71 -5.47 -2.91 -2.63
C ARG A 71 -5.96 -2.00 -1.49
N ASN A 72 -6.70 -0.93 -1.84
CA ASN A 72 -7.19 0.05 -0.86
C ASN A 72 -8.22 -0.56 0.09
N ALA A 73 -9.12 -1.43 -0.38
CA ALA A 73 -10.11 -2.06 0.49
C ALA A 73 -9.44 -2.98 1.52
N ILE A 74 -8.39 -3.70 1.14
CA ILE A 74 -7.61 -4.55 2.05
C ILE A 74 -6.91 -3.69 3.11
N MET A 75 -6.23 -2.62 2.68
CA MET A 75 -5.57 -1.69 3.59
C MET A 75 -6.56 -1.06 4.57
N LEU A 76 -7.73 -0.63 4.08
CA LEU A 76 -8.79 -0.06 4.91
C LEU A 76 -9.37 -1.09 5.90
N ALA A 77 -9.59 -2.34 5.47
CA ALA A 77 -10.07 -3.38 6.37
C ALA A 77 -9.10 -3.62 7.55
N ILE A 78 -7.79 -3.61 7.26
CA ILE A 78 -6.77 -3.71 8.31
C ILE A 78 -6.78 -2.46 9.20
N ALA A 79 -6.85 -1.26 8.61
CA ALA A 79 -6.90 -0.01 9.36
C ALA A 79 -8.13 0.06 10.29
N PHE A 80 -9.30 -0.42 9.83
CA PHE A 80 -10.49 -0.56 10.66
C PHE A 80 -10.30 -1.58 11.79
N GLY A 81 -9.61 -2.70 11.54
CA GLY A 81 -9.26 -3.67 12.59
C GLY A 81 -8.38 -3.07 13.69
N VAL A 82 -7.37 -2.28 13.30
CA VAL A 82 -6.52 -1.53 14.24
C VAL A 82 -7.33 -0.49 15.01
N ALA A 83 -8.17 0.28 14.31
CA ALA A 83 -9.03 1.30 14.92
C ALA A 83 -9.98 0.68 15.95
N ALA A 84 -10.58 -0.47 15.66
CA ALA A 84 -11.46 -1.19 16.58
C ALA A 84 -10.71 -1.67 17.84
N ALA A 85 -9.49 -2.20 17.68
CA ALA A 85 -8.67 -2.63 18.81
C ALA A 85 -8.23 -1.46 19.72
N GLU A 86 -8.09 -0.27 19.14
CA GLU A 86 -7.72 0.96 19.84
C GLU A 86 -8.90 1.81 20.30
N GLN A 87 -10.13 1.39 20.00
CA GLN A 87 -11.34 2.18 20.24
C GLN A 87 -11.31 3.58 19.59
N ALA A 88 -10.74 3.68 18.38
CA ALA A 88 -10.73 4.90 17.61
C ALA A 88 -12.06 5.09 16.84
N ASP A 89 -12.57 6.32 16.83
CA ASP A 89 -13.89 6.63 16.25
C ASP A 89 -13.90 6.69 14.71
N ALA A 90 -12.73 6.86 14.09
CA ALA A 90 -12.63 7.09 12.65
C ALA A 90 -11.32 6.58 12.05
N VAL A 91 -11.40 6.22 10.77
CA VAL A 91 -10.26 5.94 9.89
C VAL A 91 -10.28 6.96 8.75
N ALA A 92 -9.12 7.54 8.45
CA ALA A 92 -8.90 8.41 7.30
C ALA A 92 -7.84 7.81 6.38
N ALA A 93 -7.97 8.04 5.07
CA ALA A 93 -7.01 7.61 4.05
C ALA A 93 -6.64 8.79 3.15
N ALA A 94 -5.41 8.79 2.65
CA ALA A 94 -4.83 9.81 1.76
C ALA A 94 -4.15 9.16 0.55
#